data_AF-A0A925QM81-F1
#
_entry.id   AF-A0A925QM81-F1
#
_cell.length_a   1.000
_cell.length_b   1.000
_cell.length_c   1.000
_cell.angle_alpha   90.00
_cell.angle_beta   90.00
_cell.angle_gamma   90.00
#
_symmetry.space_group_name_H-M   'P 1'
#
loop_
_entity.id
_entity.type
_entity.pdbx_description
1 polymer ?
#
loop_
_entity_poly.entity_id
_entity_poly.type
_entity_poly.pdbx_seq_one_letter_code
_entity_poly.pdbx_strand_id
1 'polypeptide(L)'
;MINVPIGFELGERVLIPAYSPSLEPKSGDPATRPLWIYASDPASFELRQSVLKVEVPYEQVKPGPVGALFKVSPGALPPDLVKQLDWGEDKAKEFATKPLDLEDRLMLVQGGLLPTTGDPHFAGQMVYAVCQQVWRAFARALGRNPTWGPWLLRRKPGQRQLLIKPFSEQDANAYYDRNEGSIGFGYFKAWPTDSEYVLPEGMIFVALSRDVIAHEMTHALLDGMRAEFMRDTHPDVRAFHEAFADIVALLH
;
A
#
# COMPACT_ATOMS: atom_id res chain seq x y z
N MET A 1 6.10 -49.09 -28.49
CA MET A 1 5.66 -47.85 -27.80
C MET A 1 6.46 -46.70 -28.39
N ILE A 2 5.80 -45.79 -29.11
CA ILE A 2 6.45 -44.63 -29.72
C ILE A 2 6.57 -43.57 -28.62
N ASN A 3 7.78 -43.31 -28.15
CA ASN A 3 8.05 -42.25 -27.20
C ASN A 3 8.07 -40.93 -27.97
N VAL A 4 6.89 -40.30 -28.12
CA VAL A 4 6.80 -38.94 -28.68
C VAL A 4 7.22 -37.99 -27.55
N PRO A 5 8.35 -37.28 -27.65
CA PRO A 5 8.70 -36.29 -26.66
C PRO A 5 7.66 -35.17 -26.74
N ILE A 6 6.89 -35.00 -25.66
CA ILE A 6 6.01 -33.85 -25.51
C ILE A 6 6.95 -32.65 -25.30
N GLY A 7 7.08 -31.81 -26.33
CA GLY A 7 7.79 -30.54 -26.20
C GLY A 7 7.08 -29.68 -25.17
N PHE A 8 7.82 -29.17 -24.19
CA PHE A 8 7.33 -28.17 -23.25
C PHE A 8 8.23 -26.94 -23.35
N GLU A 9 7.62 -25.76 -23.20
CA GLU A 9 8.33 -24.49 -23.09
C GLU A 9 8.04 -23.87 -21.74
N LEU A 10 9.06 -23.31 -21.10
CA LEU A 10 8.88 -22.55 -19.88
C LEU A 10 8.30 -21.18 -20.26
N GLY A 11 7.11 -20.87 -19.74
CA GLY A 11 6.52 -19.54 -19.91
C GLY A 11 7.35 -18.47 -19.20
N GLU A 12 7.33 -17.24 -19.71
CA GLU A 12 8.11 -16.10 -19.19
C GLU A 12 7.88 -15.82 -17.69
N ARG A 13 6.74 -16.27 -17.14
CA ARG A 13 6.41 -16.15 -15.71
C ARG A 13 7.38 -16.86 -14.78
N VAL A 14 8.14 -17.84 -15.27
CA VAL A 14 9.20 -18.48 -14.48
C VAL A 14 10.28 -17.48 -14.04
N LEU A 15 10.41 -16.34 -14.74
CA LEU A 15 11.37 -15.29 -14.44
C LEU A 15 10.87 -14.26 -13.41
N ILE A 16 9.57 -14.27 -13.07
CA ILE A 16 8.98 -13.32 -12.12
C ILE A 16 9.70 -13.32 -10.75
N PRO A 17 10.03 -14.47 -10.15
CA PRO A 17 10.77 -14.49 -8.89
C PRO A 17 12.14 -13.82 -8.99
N ALA A 18 12.86 -14.00 -10.11
CA ALA A 18 14.16 -13.38 -10.33
C ALA A 18 14.07 -11.86 -10.54
N TYR A 19 12.88 -11.37 -10.91
CA TYR A 19 12.64 -9.95 -11.16
C TYR A 19 11.96 -9.24 -10.00
N SER A 20 11.35 -10.00 -9.07
CA SER A 20 10.64 -9.43 -7.93
C SER A 20 11.65 -8.76 -7.01
N PRO A 21 11.41 -7.50 -6.61
CA PRO A 21 12.30 -6.83 -5.69
C PRO A 21 12.29 -7.54 -4.33
N SER A 22 13.41 -7.43 -3.61
CA SER A 22 13.54 -7.89 -2.24
C SER A 22 14.10 -6.78 -1.36
N LEU A 23 13.73 -6.81 -0.09
CA LEU A 23 14.43 -6.03 0.93
C LEU A 23 15.81 -6.66 1.13
N GLU A 24 16.87 -5.85 0.96
CA GLU A 24 18.26 -6.26 1.18
C GLU A 24 18.83 -5.46 2.35
N PRO A 25 18.82 -6.03 3.57
CA PRO A 25 19.42 -5.39 4.73
C PRO A 25 20.92 -5.21 4.50
N LYS A 26 21.46 -4.01 4.77
CA LYS A 26 22.90 -3.77 4.73
C LYS A 26 23.51 -4.00 6.11
N SER A 27 24.78 -4.41 6.14
CA SER A 27 25.53 -4.55 7.39
C SER A 27 25.61 -3.19 8.11
N GLY A 28 25.19 -3.15 9.36
CA GLY A 28 25.17 -1.93 10.19
C GLY A 28 23.83 -1.18 10.17
N ASP A 29 22.91 -1.50 9.27
CA ASP A 29 21.55 -0.96 9.30
C ASP A 29 20.75 -1.60 10.46
N PRO A 30 19.82 -0.86 11.10
CA PRO A 30 18.91 -1.46 12.05
C PRO A 30 17.99 -2.47 11.35
N ALA A 31 17.44 -3.43 12.10
CA ALA A 31 16.54 -4.43 11.51
C ALA A 31 15.18 -3.82 11.09
N THR A 32 14.73 -2.80 11.82
CA THR A 32 13.42 -2.17 11.66
C THR A 32 13.50 -0.66 11.88
N ARG A 33 12.51 0.07 11.37
CA ARG A 33 12.19 1.43 11.79
C ARG A 33 10.78 1.49 12.37
N PRO A 34 10.54 2.29 13.41
CA PRO A 34 9.20 2.56 13.91
C PRO A 34 8.49 3.57 13.00
N LEU A 35 7.21 3.33 12.70
CA LEU A 35 6.31 4.29 12.04
C LEU A 35 4.98 4.36 12.78
N TRP A 36 4.41 5.55 12.92
CA TRP A 36 3.05 5.68 13.47
C TRP A 36 1.98 5.36 12.41
N ILE A 37 0.92 4.69 12.86
CA ILE A 37 -0.27 4.35 12.08
C ILE A 37 -1.54 4.56 12.92
N TYR A 38 -2.70 4.61 12.27
CA TYR A 38 -3.97 4.31 12.94
C TYR A 38 -4.15 2.78 13.04
N ALA A 39 -4.60 2.29 14.19
CA ALA A 39 -4.86 0.87 14.44
C ALA A 39 -6.21 0.41 13.89
N SER A 40 -7.14 1.34 13.79
CA SER A 40 -8.50 1.18 13.29
C SER A 40 -8.82 2.36 12.39
N ASP A 41 -9.86 2.24 11.55
CA ASP A 41 -10.29 3.35 10.70
C ASP A 41 -10.63 4.58 11.57
N PRO A 42 -9.97 5.74 11.36
CA PRO A 42 -10.26 6.95 12.14
C PRO A 42 -11.69 7.47 11.96
N ALA A 43 -12.41 7.01 10.94
CA ALA A 43 -13.84 7.31 10.72
C ALA A 43 -14.80 6.33 11.44
N SER A 44 -14.30 5.28 12.08
CA SER A 44 -15.08 4.26 12.80
C SER A 44 -15.15 4.51 14.33
N PHE A 45 -16.21 3.98 14.97
CA PHE A 45 -16.76 4.37 16.30
C PHE A 45 -15.84 4.30 17.55
N GLU A 46 -16.15 5.20 18.50
CA GLU A 46 -15.94 5.24 19.97
C GLU A 46 -14.55 5.06 20.61
N LEU A 47 -13.61 4.37 19.98
CA LEU A 47 -12.27 4.21 20.55
C LEU A 47 -11.43 5.42 20.15
N ARG A 48 -11.07 6.26 21.13
CA ARG A 48 -9.99 7.27 21.05
C ARG A 48 -8.98 6.84 20.01
N GLN A 49 -8.91 7.55 18.88
CA GLN A 49 -8.01 7.31 17.74
C GLN A 49 -6.88 6.37 18.13
N SER A 50 -7.09 5.06 17.93
CA SER A 50 -6.19 4.06 18.46
C SER A 50 -4.92 4.15 17.62
N VAL A 51 -3.96 4.95 18.07
CA VAL A 51 -2.70 5.15 17.36
C VAL A 51 -1.71 4.10 17.81
N LEU A 52 -0.99 3.51 16.86
CA LEU A 52 0.03 2.51 17.12
C LEU A 52 1.34 2.94 16.48
N LYS A 53 2.44 2.58 17.13
CA LYS A 53 3.77 2.64 16.54
C LYS A 53 4.19 1.25 16.13
N VAL A 54 4.38 1.04 14.84
CA VAL A 54 4.67 -0.26 14.25
C VAL A 54 6.09 -0.36 13.75
N GLU A 55 6.70 -1.54 13.92
CA GLU A 55 8.04 -1.84 13.43
C GLU A 55 7.99 -2.41 12.01
N VAL A 56 8.42 -1.62 11.04
CA VAL A 56 8.55 -2.05 9.64
C VAL A 56 10.01 -2.39 9.32
N PRO A 57 10.28 -3.34 8.41
CA PRO A 57 11.64 -3.62 7.98
C PRO A 57 12.37 -2.33 7.57
N TYR A 58 13.60 -2.15 8.05
CA TYR A 58 14.38 -0.99 7.66
C TYR A 58 14.90 -1.17 6.24
N GLU A 59 14.72 -0.14 5.43
CA GLU A 59 15.41 0.09 4.17
C GLU A 59 15.60 1.60 4.01
N GLN A 60 16.70 2.05 3.43
CA GLN A 60 16.82 3.47 3.05
C GLN A 60 15.85 3.78 1.91
N VAL A 61 14.94 4.72 2.15
CA VAL A 61 13.94 5.12 1.13
C VAL A 61 14.22 6.52 0.61
N LYS A 62 13.78 6.79 -0.63
CA LYS A 62 13.73 8.18 -1.14
C LYS A 62 12.44 8.87 -0.68
N PRO A 63 12.40 10.22 -0.68
CA PRO A 63 11.18 10.96 -0.34
C PRO A 63 9.96 10.55 -1.16
N GLY A 64 8.79 10.57 -0.51
CA GLY A 64 7.54 9.99 -0.99
C GLY A 64 7.66 8.46 -0.99
N PRO A 65 7.73 7.85 0.20
CA PRO A 65 8.60 6.73 0.51
C PRO A 65 8.72 5.74 -0.65
N VAL A 66 9.89 5.80 -1.31
CA VAL A 66 10.27 4.93 -2.42
C VAL A 66 11.36 3.99 -1.95
N GLY A 67 10.98 2.74 -1.71
CA GLY A 67 11.87 1.65 -1.32
C GLY A 67 12.09 0.63 -2.44
N ALA A 68 12.53 -0.55 -2.03
CA ALA A 68 12.72 -1.72 -2.88
C ALA A 68 11.39 -2.34 -3.30
N LEU A 69 10.44 -2.46 -2.36
CA LEU A 69 9.15 -3.11 -2.61
C LEU A 69 8.07 -2.15 -3.08
N PHE A 70 8.03 -0.95 -2.47
CA PHE A 70 6.92 -0.01 -2.60
C PHE A 70 7.40 1.33 -3.12
N LYS A 71 6.56 1.94 -3.95
CA LYS A 71 6.69 3.34 -4.34
C LYS A 71 5.38 4.04 -3.98
N VAL A 72 5.39 4.83 -2.92
CA VAL A 72 4.25 5.72 -2.66
C VAL A 72 4.31 6.89 -3.63
N SER A 73 3.19 7.24 -4.25
CA SER A 73 3.12 8.36 -5.18
C SER A 73 3.60 9.64 -4.47
N PRO A 74 4.72 10.25 -4.91
CA PRO A 74 5.26 11.46 -4.28
C PRO A 74 4.51 12.74 -4.76
N GLY A 75 3.41 12.57 -5.50
CA GLY A 75 2.88 13.57 -6.42
C GLY A 75 1.99 14.64 -5.79
N ALA A 76 1.76 15.69 -6.58
CA ALA A 76 0.76 16.72 -6.29
C ALA A 76 -0.60 16.07 -6.00
N LEU A 77 -1.33 16.66 -5.05
CA LEU A 77 -2.69 16.24 -4.77
C LEU A 77 -3.59 16.47 -5.99
N PRO A 78 -4.59 15.62 -6.22
CA PRO A 78 -5.61 15.86 -7.24
C PRO A 78 -6.22 17.27 -7.09
N PRO A 79 -6.45 18.02 -8.18
CA PRO A 79 -6.96 19.40 -8.11
C PRO A 79 -8.29 19.53 -7.35
N ASP A 80 -9.15 18.51 -7.46
CA ASP A 80 -10.41 18.42 -6.74
C ASP A 80 -10.21 18.18 -5.23
N LEU A 81 -9.20 17.41 -4.83
CA LEU A 81 -8.82 17.26 -3.42
C LEU A 81 -8.25 18.56 -2.86
N VAL A 82 -7.38 19.26 -3.61
CA VAL A 82 -6.86 20.59 -3.22
C VAL A 82 -8.01 21.55 -2.95
N LYS A 83 -9.02 21.55 -3.83
CA LYS A 83 -10.23 22.36 -3.68
C LYS A 83 -11.04 21.97 -2.45
N GLN A 84 -11.20 20.67 -2.17
CA GLN A 84 -11.96 20.18 -1.01
C GLN A 84 -11.25 20.47 0.32
N LEU A 85 -9.91 20.52 0.33
CA LEU A 85 -9.12 20.90 1.50
C LEU A 85 -9.05 22.42 1.73
N ASP A 86 -9.64 23.23 0.84
CA ASP A 86 -9.54 24.69 0.84
C ASP A 86 -8.09 25.19 0.85
N TRP A 87 -7.21 24.51 0.09
CA TRP A 87 -5.81 24.90 -0.02
C TRP A 87 -5.61 25.89 -1.17
N GLY A 88 -4.90 26.97 -0.89
CA GLY A 88 -4.39 27.87 -1.93
C GLY A 88 -3.33 27.20 -2.82
N GLU A 89 -3.11 27.75 -4.01
CA GLU A 89 -2.13 27.22 -4.97
C GLU A 89 -0.72 27.05 -4.39
N ASP A 90 -0.29 28.01 -3.57
CA ASP A 90 1.06 28.00 -2.98
C ASP A 90 1.25 26.79 -2.05
N LYS A 91 0.23 26.48 -1.24
CA LYS A 91 0.26 25.32 -0.33
C LYS A 91 0.25 24.00 -1.11
N ALA A 92 -0.52 23.93 -2.19
CA ALA A 92 -0.53 22.74 -3.06
C ALA A 92 0.81 22.54 -3.78
N LYS A 93 1.45 23.61 -4.26
CA LYS A 93 2.79 23.58 -4.87
C LYS A 93 3.86 23.22 -3.84
N GLU A 94 3.77 23.75 -2.63
CA GLU A 94 4.66 23.39 -1.52
C GLU A 94 4.58 21.89 -1.21
N PHE A 95 3.36 21.35 -1.08
CA PHE A 95 3.15 19.91 -0.88
C PHE A 95 3.79 19.08 -1.98
N ALA A 96 3.56 19.45 -3.25
CA ALA A 96 4.11 18.73 -4.40
C ALA A 96 5.65 18.78 -4.49
N THR A 97 6.31 19.73 -3.83
CA THR A 97 7.77 19.90 -3.86
C THR A 97 8.47 19.38 -2.61
N LYS A 98 7.71 19.08 -1.54
CA LYS A 98 8.23 18.60 -0.26
C LYS A 98 7.58 17.26 0.13
N PRO A 99 7.79 16.18 -0.65
CA PRO A 99 7.27 14.87 -0.31
C PRO A 99 7.83 14.38 1.03
N LEU A 100 7.10 13.47 1.69
CA LEU A 100 7.49 12.90 2.97
C LEU A 100 8.86 12.22 2.89
N ASP A 101 9.84 12.74 3.62
CA ASP A 101 11.18 12.15 3.71
C ASP A 101 11.36 11.40 5.04
N LEU A 102 11.28 10.06 4.98
CA LEU A 102 11.48 9.22 6.18
C LEU A 102 12.95 9.13 6.62
N GLU A 103 13.90 9.62 5.83
CA GLU A 103 15.32 9.71 6.21
C GLU A 103 15.66 11.05 6.89
N ASP A 104 14.72 11.99 6.95
CA ASP A 104 14.90 13.22 7.72
C ASP A 104 15.18 12.91 9.20
N ARG A 105 16.06 13.69 9.81
CA ARG A 105 16.50 13.49 11.20
C ARG A 105 15.34 13.49 12.19
N LEU A 106 14.35 14.37 12.00
CA LEU A 106 13.18 14.43 12.89
C LEU A 106 12.30 13.20 12.69
N MET A 107 12.09 12.77 11.44
CA MET A 107 11.32 11.56 11.15
C MET A 107 11.96 10.32 11.76
N LEU A 108 13.30 10.18 11.67
CA LEU A 108 14.02 9.05 12.27
C LEU A 108 13.90 9.02 13.80
N VAL A 109 13.99 10.18 14.47
CA VAL A 109 13.88 10.27 15.94
C VAL A 109 12.43 10.03 16.42
N GLN A 110 11.45 10.58 15.71
CA GLN A 110 10.04 10.49 16.09
C GLN A 110 9.39 9.16 15.69
N GLY A 111 10.00 8.42 14.77
CA GLY A 111 9.40 7.24 14.14
C GLY A 111 8.32 7.65 13.17
N GLY A 112 8.65 8.57 12.26
CA GLY A 112 7.74 9.16 11.29
C GLY A 112 6.85 10.27 11.85
N LEU A 113 5.89 10.69 11.03
CA LEU A 113 4.85 11.65 11.36
C LEU A 113 3.90 11.08 12.43
N LEU A 114 3.44 11.93 13.34
CA LEU A 114 2.34 11.59 14.22
C LEU A 114 1.03 11.47 13.42
N PRO A 115 0.09 10.60 13.83
CA PRO A 115 -1.17 10.43 13.12
C PRO A 115 -1.99 11.70 13.05
N THR A 116 -2.48 12.00 11.84
CA THR A 116 -3.28 13.19 11.56
C THR A 116 -4.17 12.94 10.34
N THR A 117 -5.36 13.52 10.36
CA THR A 117 -6.28 13.58 9.21
C THR A 117 -6.10 14.87 8.40
N GLY A 118 -5.37 15.86 8.92
CA GLY A 118 -5.21 17.18 8.31
C GLY A 118 -3.96 17.36 7.45
N ASP A 119 -2.98 16.45 7.54
CA ASP A 119 -1.78 16.44 6.69
C ASP A 119 -1.77 15.20 5.77
N PRO A 120 -1.96 15.37 4.45
CA PRO A 120 -1.93 14.28 3.48
C PRO A 120 -0.62 13.48 3.44
N HIS A 121 0.51 14.02 3.96
CA HIS A 121 1.75 13.26 4.06
C HIS A 121 1.61 12.03 4.97
N PHE A 122 0.79 12.13 6.03
CA PHE A 122 0.58 11.01 6.93
C PHE A 122 -0.09 9.82 6.23
N ALA A 123 -1.00 10.06 5.28
CA ALA A 123 -1.58 8.99 4.47
C ALA A 123 -0.50 8.23 3.69
N GLY A 124 0.53 8.93 3.20
CA GLY A 124 1.70 8.29 2.56
C GLY A 124 2.51 7.40 3.51
N GLN A 125 2.70 7.83 4.76
CA GLN A 125 3.32 6.99 5.79
C GLN A 125 2.45 5.79 6.14
N MET A 126 1.16 6.01 6.33
CA MET A 126 0.17 5.00 6.71
C MET A 126 0.18 3.84 5.72
N VAL A 127 -0.02 4.13 4.43
CA VAL A 127 -0.04 3.09 3.40
C VAL A 127 1.31 2.37 3.28
N TYR A 128 2.43 3.10 3.36
CA TYR A 128 3.76 2.49 3.31
C TYR A 128 3.96 1.51 4.47
N ALA A 129 3.62 1.94 5.70
CA ALA A 129 3.82 1.16 6.90
C ALA A 129 2.96 -0.11 6.92
N VAL A 130 1.67 0.02 6.61
CA VAL A 130 0.74 -1.12 6.61
C VAL A 130 1.07 -2.11 5.48
N CYS A 131 1.38 -1.63 4.27
CA CYS A 131 1.81 -2.51 3.17
C CYS A 131 3.08 -3.30 3.52
N GLN A 132 4.06 -2.68 4.19
CA GLN A 132 5.26 -3.36 4.70
C GLN A 132 4.93 -4.43 5.74
N GLN A 133 3.99 -4.17 6.66
CA GLN A 133 3.57 -5.16 7.65
C GLN A 133 2.92 -6.39 6.99
N VAL A 134 1.99 -6.17 6.07
CA VAL A 134 1.27 -7.24 5.37
C VAL A 134 2.24 -8.06 4.51
N TRP A 135 3.11 -7.41 3.74
CA TRP A 135 4.15 -8.10 2.98
C TRP A 135 5.05 -8.95 3.88
N ARG A 136 5.46 -8.42 5.04
CA ARG A 136 6.31 -9.14 6.00
C ARG A 136 5.59 -10.35 6.59
N ALA A 137 4.29 -10.23 6.87
CA ALA A 137 3.47 -11.35 7.35
C ALA A 137 3.44 -12.47 6.31
N PHE A 138 3.21 -12.14 5.03
CA PHE A 138 3.26 -13.11 3.94
C PHE A 138 4.65 -13.73 3.77
N ALA A 139 5.71 -12.91 3.80
CA ALA A 139 7.08 -13.41 3.66
C ALA A 139 7.43 -14.42 4.77
N ARG A 140 7.02 -14.14 6.01
CA ARG A 140 7.18 -15.06 7.15
C ARG A 140 6.36 -16.33 6.98
N ALA A 141 5.08 -16.23 6.61
CA ALA A 141 4.20 -17.38 6.46
C ALA A 141 4.62 -18.30 5.30
N LEU A 142 5.12 -17.73 4.20
CA LEU A 142 5.58 -18.47 3.02
C LEU A 142 7.00 -19.03 3.18
N GLY A 143 7.79 -18.51 4.13
CA GLY A 143 9.21 -18.84 4.28
C GLY A 143 10.09 -18.36 3.11
N ARG A 144 9.59 -17.42 2.30
CA ARG A 144 10.27 -16.82 1.14
C ARG A 144 9.71 -15.44 0.84
N ASN A 145 10.45 -14.65 0.05
CA ASN A 145 9.93 -13.38 -0.44
C ASN A 145 8.71 -13.60 -1.36
N PRO A 146 7.58 -12.91 -1.11
CA PRO A 146 6.47 -12.83 -2.04
C PRO A 146 6.92 -12.22 -3.37
N THR A 147 6.29 -12.68 -4.43
CA THR A 147 6.50 -12.18 -5.78
C THR A 147 5.35 -11.27 -6.18
N TRP A 148 5.58 -10.38 -7.14
CA TRP A 148 4.52 -9.56 -7.70
C TRP A 148 3.79 -10.25 -8.84
N GLY A 149 2.63 -9.70 -9.21
CA GLY A 149 1.81 -10.19 -10.30
C GLY A 149 2.49 -10.10 -11.68
N PRO A 150 1.86 -10.67 -12.73
CA PRO A 150 2.42 -10.74 -14.08
C PRO A 150 2.76 -9.38 -14.72
N TRP A 151 2.21 -8.27 -14.20
CA TRP A 151 2.58 -6.91 -14.62
C TRP A 151 4.08 -6.63 -14.48
N LEU A 152 4.78 -7.33 -13.59
CA LEU A 152 6.21 -7.16 -13.37
C LEU A 152 7.05 -7.38 -14.63
N LEU A 153 6.65 -8.33 -15.49
CA LEU A 153 7.34 -8.65 -16.74
C LEU A 153 7.29 -7.48 -17.75
N ARG A 154 6.28 -6.61 -17.63
CA ARG A 154 6.10 -5.43 -18.48
C ARG A 154 6.86 -4.21 -17.96
N ARG A 155 7.42 -4.28 -16.74
CA ARG A 155 8.14 -3.17 -16.09
C ARG A 155 9.63 -3.21 -16.42
N LYS A 156 10.20 -2.03 -16.68
CA LYS A 156 11.65 -1.85 -16.84
C LYS A 156 12.39 -2.20 -15.55
N PRO A 157 13.65 -2.66 -15.62
CA PRO A 157 14.51 -2.73 -14.45
C PRO A 157 14.51 -1.41 -13.67
N GLY A 158 14.38 -1.48 -12.34
CA GLY A 158 14.28 -0.29 -11.47
C GLY A 158 12.88 0.35 -11.35
N GLN A 159 11.86 -0.20 -12.02
CA GLN A 159 10.45 0.23 -11.90
C GLN A 159 9.55 -0.93 -11.47
N ARG A 160 10.09 -1.80 -10.62
CA ARG A 160 9.48 -3.08 -10.23
C ARG A 160 8.81 -3.04 -8.86
N GLN A 161 8.71 -1.86 -8.27
CA GLN A 161 7.94 -1.62 -7.05
C GLN A 161 6.44 -1.65 -7.35
N LEU A 162 5.65 -2.09 -6.37
CA LEU A 162 4.22 -1.85 -6.36
C LEU A 162 3.98 -0.35 -6.13
N LEU A 163 3.19 0.28 -7.00
CA LEU A 163 2.86 1.70 -6.88
C LEU A 163 1.67 1.87 -5.92
N ILE A 164 1.79 2.74 -4.92
CA ILE A 164 0.72 3.02 -3.98
C ILE A 164 0.27 4.47 -4.18
N LYS A 165 -1.03 4.67 -4.42
CA LYS A 165 -1.64 5.99 -4.66
C LYS A 165 -2.60 6.30 -3.51
N PRO A 166 -2.17 7.09 -2.49
CA PRO A 166 -3.04 7.42 -1.36
C PRO A 166 -4.30 8.22 -1.74
N PHE A 167 -4.26 8.91 -2.89
CA PHE A 167 -5.33 9.76 -3.40
C PHE A 167 -5.54 9.49 -4.90
N SER A 168 -6.23 8.41 -5.22
CA SER A 168 -6.41 7.93 -6.60
C SER A 168 -7.67 8.51 -7.25
N GLU A 169 -8.78 8.57 -6.50
CA GLU A 169 -10.07 9.01 -7.02
C GLU A 169 -10.96 9.62 -5.93
N GLN A 170 -11.95 10.42 -6.35
CA GLN A 170 -12.95 11.00 -5.47
C GLN A 170 -14.11 10.00 -5.26
N ASP A 171 -13.84 8.90 -4.55
CA ASP A 171 -14.83 7.87 -4.24
C ASP A 171 -14.55 7.22 -2.87
N ALA A 172 -15.57 6.58 -2.29
CA ALA A 172 -15.46 5.76 -1.08
C ALA A 172 -14.99 4.34 -1.42
N ASN A 173 -13.87 4.23 -2.14
CA ASN A 173 -13.38 2.98 -2.70
C ASN A 173 -11.86 2.81 -2.54
N ALA A 174 -11.39 1.58 -2.65
CA ALA A 174 -9.99 1.23 -2.85
C ALA A 174 -9.90 0.05 -3.82
N TYR A 175 -8.76 -0.11 -4.48
CA TYR A 175 -8.58 -1.19 -5.46
C TYR A 175 -7.12 -1.52 -5.74
N TYR A 176 -6.85 -2.80 -5.98
CA TYR A 176 -5.65 -3.28 -6.65
C TYR A 176 -5.83 -3.34 -8.17
N ASP A 177 -5.04 -2.55 -8.90
CA ASP A 177 -4.92 -2.62 -10.35
C ASP A 177 -3.79 -3.57 -10.76
N ARG A 178 -4.18 -4.76 -11.22
CA ARG A 178 -3.26 -5.80 -11.73
C ARG A 178 -2.57 -5.48 -13.05
N ASN A 179 -3.07 -4.53 -13.83
CA ASN A 179 -2.47 -4.12 -15.10
C ASN A 179 -1.38 -3.10 -14.87
N GLU A 180 -1.64 -2.13 -14.01
CA GLU A 180 -0.67 -1.12 -13.62
C GLU A 180 0.32 -1.67 -12.57
N GLY A 181 -0.08 -2.63 -11.74
CA GLY A 181 0.71 -3.00 -10.56
C GLY A 181 0.66 -1.87 -9.54
N SER A 182 -0.55 -1.46 -9.18
CA SER A 182 -0.77 -0.38 -8.23
C SER A 182 -1.94 -0.63 -7.29
N ILE A 183 -1.91 -0.01 -6.12
CA ILE A 183 -3.06 0.11 -5.23
C ILE A 183 -3.51 1.57 -5.22
N GLY A 184 -4.79 1.79 -5.45
CA GLY A 184 -5.43 3.10 -5.40
C GLY A 184 -6.35 3.20 -4.19
N PHE A 185 -6.30 4.35 -3.50
CA PHE A 185 -7.21 4.67 -2.40
C PHE A 185 -7.98 5.94 -2.73
N GLY A 186 -9.30 5.90 -2.50
CA GLY A 186 -10.17 7.03 -2.71
C GLY A 186 -10.19 8.01 -1.53
N TYR A 187 -10.83 9.15 -1.78
CA TYR A 187 -11.14 10.15 -0.77
C TYR A 187 -12.53 10.73 -1.04
N PHE A 188 -13.25 11.03 0.03
CA PHE A 188 -14.62 11.54 -0.06
C PHE A 188 -14.97 12.39 1.15
N LYS A 189 -16.04 13.17 1.04
CA LYS A 189 -16.58 13.89 2.18
C LYS A 189 -17.42 12.97 3.06
N ALA A 190 -17.30 13.14 4.36
CA ALA A 190 -18.18 12.50 5.32
C ALA A 190 -19.65 12.71 4.97
N TRP A 191 -20.42 11.62 4.92
CA TRP A 191 -21.87 11.70 4.89
C TRP A 191 -22.40 12.33 6.20
N PRO A 192 -23.58 12.97 6.16
CA PRO A 192 -24.23 13.45 7.38
C PRO A 192 -24.30 12.33 8.42
N THR A 193 -23.72 12.59 9.59
CA THR A 193 -23.62 11.64 10.69
C THR A 193 -23.76 12.39 12.02
N ASP A 194 -24.35 11.74 13.01
CA ASP A 194 -24.45 12.25 14.38
C ASP A 194 -23.15 12.00 15.19
N SER A 195 -22.11 11.46 14.54
CA SER A 195 -20.80 11.21 15.18
C SER A 195 -20.08 12.52 15.52
N GLU A 196 -19.76 12.71 16.79
CA GLU A 196 -18.94 13.85 17.25
C GLU A 196 -17.48 13.79 16.73
N TYR A 197 -17.05 12.65 16.20
CA TYR A 197 -15.67 12.41 15.74
C TYR A 197 -15.47 12.69 14.26
N VAL A 198 -16.55 12.73 13.49
CA VAL A 198 -16.53 12.99 12.06
C VAL A 198 -17.09 14.39 11.86
N LEU A 199 -16.22 15.32 11.48
CA LEU A 199 -16.66 16.66 11.15
C LEU A 199 -17.66 16.60 9.99
N PRO A 200 -18.82 17.27 10.07
CA PRO A 200 -19.71 17.42 8.93
C PRO A 200 -18.94 17.98 7.74
N GLU A 201 -19.08 17.38 6.56
CA GLU A 201 -18.32 17.73 5.34
C GLU A 201 -16.79 17.53 5.45
N GLY A 202 -16.31 16.88 6.51
CA GLY A 202 -14.90 16.57 6.72
C GLY A 202 -14.37 15.58 5.68
N MET A 203 -13.09 15.74 5.32
CA MET A 203 -12.45 14.82 4.38
C MET A 203 -12.13 13.48 5.05
N ILE A 204 -12.57 12.40 4.41
CA ILE A 204 -12.23 11.02 4.75
C ILE A 204 -11.27 10.51 3.68
N PHE A 205 -10.17 9.90 4.12
CA PHE A 205 -9.18 9.27 3.27
C PHE A 205 -9.20 7.77 3.51
N VAL A 206 -9.53 7.00 2.47
CA VAL A 206 -9.54 5.52 2.56
C VAL A 206 -8.13 5.00 2.85
N ALA A 207 -7.10 5.74 2.41
CA ALA A 207 -5.69 5.51 2.72
C ALA A 207 -5.32 5.66 4.22
N LEU A 208 -6.27 6.00 5.10
CA LEU A 208 -6.10 6.00 6.55
C LEU A 208 -6.69 4.76 7.23
N SER A 209 -7.42 3.92 6.50
CA SER A 209 -8.00 2.69 7.03
C SER A 209 -6.99 1.55 6.92
N ARG A 210 -6.49 1.10 8.08
CA ARG A 210 -5.54 -0.02 8.18
C ARG A 210 -6.04 -1.28 7.49
N ASP A 211 -7.32 -1.60 7.71
CA ASP A 211 -7.93 -2.85 7.24
C ASP A 211 -8.12 -2.82 5.72
N VAL A 212 -8.56 -1.68 5.16
CA VAL A 212 -8.69 -1.51 3.71
C VAL A 212 -7.33 -1.60 3.01
N ILE A 213 -6.28 -1.00 3.59
CA ILE A 213 -4.92 -1.12 3.04
C ILE A 213 -4.47 -2.59 3.04
N ALA A 214 -4.73 -3.32 4.13
CA ALA A 214 -4.35 -4.72 4.23
C ALA A 214 -5.14 -5.62 3.28
N HIS A 215 -6.42 -5.33 3.07
CA HIS A 215 -7.27 -6.01 2.10
C HIS A 215 -6.70 -5.84 0.68
N GLU A 216 -6.48 -4.62 0.22
CA GLU A 216 -5.95 -4.38 -1.14
C GLU A 216 -4.52 -4.88 -1.35
N MET A 217 -3.70 -4.78 -0.30
CA MET A 217 -2.34 -5.33 -0.33
C MET A 217 -2.35 -6.86 -0.47
N THR A 218 -3.36 -7.51 0.09
CA THR A 218 -3.55 -8.96 -0.04
C THR A 218 -3.85 -9.34 -1.48
N HIS A 219 -4.73 -8.62 -2.19
CA HIS A 219 -4.97 -8.85 -3.62
C HIS A 219 -3.68 -8.76 -4.45
N ALA A 220 -2.83 -7.75 -4.17
CA ALA A 220 -1.55 -7.60 -4.85
C ALA A 220 -0.59 -8.78 -4.61
N LEU A 221 -0.59 -9.35 -3.39
CA LEU A 221 0.24 -10.50 -3.03
C LEU A 221 -0.31 -11.80 -3.65
N LEU A 222 -1.62 -12.01 -3.62
CA LEU A 222 -2.27 -13.19 -4.20
C LEU A 222 -2.05 -13.27 -5.71
N ASP A 223 -2.12 -12.13 -6.42
CA ASP A 223 -1.85 -12.07 -7.87
C ASP A 223 -0.42 -12.51 -8.22
N GLY A 224 0.52 -12.36 -7.29
CA GLY A 224 1.91 -12.81 -7.44
C GLY A 224 2.19 -14.23 -6.95
N MET A 225 1.30 -14.88 -6.19
CA MET A 225 1.58 -16.18 -5.58
C MET A 225 1.53 -17.36 -6.56
N ARG A 226 0.61 -17.32 -7.53
CA ARG A 226 0.44 -18.39 -8.52
C ARG A 226 0.01 -17.82 -9.87
N ALA A 227 0.51 -18.45 -10.94
CA ALA A 227 0.08 -18.12 -12.30
C ALA A 227 -1.44 -18.29 -12.47
N GLU A 228 -2.11 -17.29 -13.06
CA GLU A 228 -3.56 -17.26 -13.29
C GLU A 228 -4.40 -17.38 -12.00
N PHE A 229 -3.84 -17.07 -10.82
CA PHE A 229 -4.58 -17.21 -9.57
C PHE A 229 -5.78 -16.25 -9.47
N MET A 230 -5.69 -15.10 -10.14
CA MET A 230 -6.79 -14.12 -10.32
C MET A 230 -7.65 -14.39 -11.56
N ARG A 231 -7.45 -15.51 -12.27
CA ARG A 231 -8.30 -15.84 -13.43
C ARG A 231 -9.58 -16.46 -12.91
N ASP A 232 -10.71 -15.86 -13.25
CA ASP A 232 -12.05 -16.37 -12.99
C ASP A 232 -12.32 -17.64 -13.80
N THR A 233 -11.74 -18.74 -13.33
CA THR A 233 -12.02 -20.09 -13.83
C THR A 233 -13.29 -20.67 -13.21
N HIS A 234 -13.74 -20.08 -12.10
CA HIS A 234 -14.99 -20.37 -11.40
C HIS A 234 -15.41 -19.14 -10.56
N PRO A 235 -16.71 -18.85 -10.35
CA PRO A 235 -17.16 -17.74 -9.49
C PRO A 235 -16.56 -17.74 -8.08
N ASP A 236 -16.30 -18.93 -7.54
CA ASP A 236 -15.72 -19.09 -6.19
C ASP A 236 -14.27 -18.59 -6.10
N VAL A 237 -13.56 -18.47 -7.22
CA VAL A 237 -12.18 -17.93 -7.20
C VAL A 237 -12.21 -16.49 -6.69
N ARG A 238 -13.08 -15.65 -7.27
CA ARG A 238 -13.23 -14.27 -6.81
C ARG A 238 -13.69 -14.21 -5.36
N ALA A 239 -14.70 -14.99 -4.98
CA ALA A 239 -15.19 -15.04 -3.60
C ALA A 239 -14.07 -15.45 -2.60
N PHE A 240 -13.19 -16.37 -3.00
CA PHE A 240 -12.02 -16.74 -2.20
C PHE A 240 -11.05 -15.57 -2.01
N HIS A 241 -10.73 -14.82 -3.07
CA HIS A 241 -9.82 -13.67 -2.97
C HIS A 241 -10.36 -12.60 -2.02
N GLU A 242 -11.64 -12.24 -2.14
CA GLU A 242 -12.26 -11.26 -1.24
C GLU A 242 -12.26 -11.78 0.21
N ALA A 243 -12.75 -13.01 0.45
CA ALA A 243 -12.82 -13.57 1.80
C ALA A 243 -11.44 -13.73 2.43
N PHE A 244 -10.41 -14.07 1.65
CA PHE A 244 -9.05 -14.18 2.14
C PHE A 244 -8.46 -12.80 2.47
N ALA A 245 -8.70 -11.80 1.63
CA ALA A 245 -8.29 -10.42 1.88
C ALA A 245 -8.95 -9.86 3.16
N ASP A 246 -10.23 -10.16 3.39
CA ASP A 246 -10.94 -9.80 4.64
C ASP A 246 -10.33 -10.49 5.87
N ILE A 247 -10.01 -11.78 5.77
CA ILE A 247 -9.36 -12.52 6.87
C ILE A 247 -7.99 -11.89 7.21
N VAL A 248 -7.20 -11.55 6.19
CA VAL A 248 -5.91 -10.88 6.43
C VAL A 248 -6.11 -9.51 7.05
N ALA A 249 -7.07 -8.72 6.55
CA ALA A 249 -7.38 -7.40 7.10
C ALA A 249 -7.69 -7.48 8.60
N LEU A 250 -8.51 -8.45 9.02
CA LEU A 250 -8.88 -8.66 10.42
C LEU A 250 -7.76 -9.18 11.33
N LEU A 251 -6.81 -9.96 10.80
CA LEU A 251 -5.84 -10.71 11.61
C LEU A 251 -4.41 -10.17 11.60
N HIS A 252 -4.10 -9.19 10.74
CA HIS A 252 -2.72 -8.70 10.58
C HIS A 252 -2.24 -7.76 11.69
#